data_AF-A0A3C2CLW2-F1
#
_entry.id   AF-A0A3C2CLW2-F1
#
_cell.length_a   1.000
_cell.length_b   1.000
_cell.length_c   1.000
_cell.angle_alpha   90.00
_cell.angle_beta   90.00
_cell.angle_gamma   90.00
#
_symmetry.space_group_name_H-M   'P 1'
#
loop_
_entity.id
_entity.type
_entity.pdbx_description
1 polymer ?
#
loop_
_entity_poly.entity_id
_entity_poly.type
_entity_poly.pdbx_seq_one_letter_code
_entity_poly.pdbx_strand_id
1 'polypeptide(L)'
;MRNYYRDDDPVPMELALDHGYQGLVSVSIEKNPEINTSQFEDWIENLTSSTVFKSGAAESCSMWKPVPGQDEMTGKAPMDLGTSPGGENRYVQLFFIEKDPREVWDDFIEYGKAVDSSDKAKILFAAPFFATVVGTDRYADQLW
;
A
#
# COMPACT_ATOMS: atom_id res chain seq x y z
N MET A 1 -9.46 6.13 6.16
CA MET A 1 -8.33 6.43 5.27
C MET A 1 -7.37 7.32 6.03
N ARG A 2 -6.09 6.95 6.10
CA ARG A 2 -5.01 7.80 6.63
C ARG A 2 -3.99 8.01 5.52
N ASN A 3 -3.46 9.22 5.40
CA ASN A 3 -2.41 9.55 4.45
C ASN A 3 -1.16 9.96 5.22
N TYR A 4 -0.01 9.49 4.76
CA TYR A 4 1.31 9.81 5.30
C TYR A 4 2.12 10.48 4.21
N TYR A 5 2.90 11.48 4.58
CA TYR A 5 3.70 12.27 3.66
C TYR A 5 5.14 12.37 4.19
N ARG A 6 6.11 12.26 3.28
CA ARG A 6 7.53 12.48 3.57
C ARG A 6 7.85 13.96 3.80
N ASP A 7 7.24 14.82 2.99
CA ASP A 7 7.60 16.23 2.86
C ASP A 7 6.53 17.16 3.46
N ASP A 8 6.94 18.36 3.87
CA ASP A 8 6.06 19.39 4.46
C ASP A 8 5.11 20.05 3.43
N ASP A 9 5.48 20.02 2.15
CA ASP A 9 4.68 20.49 1.01
C ASP A 9 4.46 19.33 0.02
N PRO A 10 3.61 18.34 0.39
CA PRO A 10 3.44 17.14 -0.41
C PRO A 10 2.45 17.35 -1.55
N VAL A 11 2.50 16.44 -2.52
CA VAL A 11 1.40 16.28 -3.47
C VAL A 11 0.14 15.87 -2.71
N PRO A 12 -0.98 16.61 -2.84
CA PRO A 12 -2.24 16.22 -2.21
C PRO A 12 -2.66 14.82 -2.67
N MET A 13 -3.08 13.96 -1.75
CA MET A 13 -3.41 12.57 -2.05
C MET A 13 -4.46 12.42 -3.16
N GLU A 14 -5.40 13.36 -3.24
CA GLU A 14 -6.44 13.40 -4.26
C GLU A 14 -5.90 13.63 -5.68
N LEU A 15 -4.69 14.18 -5.80
CA LEU A 15 -3.98 14.44 -7.06
C LEU A 15 -2.85 13.44 -7.33
N ALA A 16 -2.59 12.51 -6.41
CA ALA A 16 -1.42 11.64 -6.49
C ALA A 16 -1.39 10.80 -7.78
N LEU A 17 -2.55 10.27 -8.23
CA LEU A 17 -2.63 9.50 -9.48
C LEU A 17 -2.39 10.35 -10.74
N ASP A 18 -2.67 11.66 -10.68
CA ASP A 18 -2.51 12.59 -11.81
C ASP A 18 -1.15 13.30 -11.79
N HIS A 19 -0.39 13.21 -10.69
CA HIS A 19 0.88 13.93 -10.54
C HIS A 19 1.96 13.45 -11.51
N GLY A 20 1.90 12.19 -11.96
CA GLY A 20 2.89 11.61 -12.86
C GLY A 20 4.04 10.90 -12.13
N TYR A 21 3.77 10.30 -10.97
CA TYR A 21 4.69 9.35 -10.33
C TYR A 21 5.14 8.26 -11.31
N GLN A 22 6.39 7.81 -11.16
CA GLN A 22 6.98 6.77 -12.02
C GLN A 22 6.43 5.37 -11.69
N GLY A 23 5.83 5.20 -10.52
CA GLY A 23 5.10 3.99 -10.18
C GLY A 23 4.39 4.05 -8.84
N LEU A 24 3.86 2.89 -8.47
CA LEU A 24 3.10 2.65 -7.25
C LEU A 24 3.57 1.33 -6.63
N VAL A 25 3.64 1.25 -5.30
CA VAL A 25 3.73 -0.05 -4.60
C VAL A 25 2.47 -0.26 -3.78
N SER A 26 1.82 -1.41 -3.98
CA SER A 26 0.67 -1.83 -3.17
C SER A 26 1.13 -2.88 -2.16
N VAL A 27 0.82 -2.66 -0.89
CA VAL A 27 1.14 -3.59 0.20
C VAL A 27 -0.14 -3.93 0.96
N SER A 28 -0.43 -5.22 1.10
CA SER A 28 -1.49 -5.71 1.98
C SER A 28 -0.90 -6.24 3.28
N ILE A 29 -1.42 -5.75 4.40
CA ILE A 29 -0.93 -6.04 5.74
C ILE A 29 -2.08 -6.59 6.59
N GLU A 30 -1.79 -7.61 7.40
CA GLU A 30 -2.68 -8.06 8.47
C GLU A 30 -2.14 -7.58 9.82
N LYS A 31 -2.88 -6.70 10.49
CA LYS A 31 -2.59 -6.27 11.86
C LYS A 31 -2.80 -7.44 12.83
N ASN A 32 -1.94 -7.57 13.84
CA ASN A 32 -2.19 -8.47 14.97
C ASN A 32 -3.52 -8.08 15.65
N PRO A 33 -4.49 -9.00 15.83
CA PRO A 33 -5.75 -8.67 16.50
C PRO A 33 -5.58 -8.12 17.92
N GLU A 34 -4.50 -8.50 18.62
CA GLU A 34 -4.24 -8.12 20.02
C GLU A 34 -3.71 -6.69 20.19
N ILE A 35 -3.14 -6.08 19.14
CA ILE A 35 -2.68 -4.69 19.19
C ILE A 35 -3.84 -3.71 18.95
N ASN A 36 -3.92 -2.66 19.76
CA ASN A 36 -4.89 -1.59 19.56
C ASN A 36 -4.65 -0.92 18.19
N THR A 37 -5.74 -0.61 17.48
CA THR A 37 -5.72 0.09 16.19
C THR A 37 -4.88 1.36 16.20
N SER A 38 -5.04 2.26 17.18
CA SER A 38 -4.27 3.52 17.21
C SER A 38 -2.78 3.25 17.40
N GLN A 39 -2.44 2.32 18.29
CA GLN A 39 -1.06 1.93 18.53
C GLN A 39 -0.41 1.31 17.29
N PHE A 40 -1.17 0.52 16.53
CA PHE A 40 -0.71 -0.02 15.24
C PHE A 40 -0.54 1.08 14.20
N GLU A 41 -1.49 2.00 14.07
CA GLU A 41 -1.43 3.11 13.11
C GLU A 41 -0.25 4.05 13.39
N ASP A 42 0.03 4.35 14.65
CA ASP A 42 1.19 5.16 15.04
C ASP A 42 2.50 4.39 14.79
N TRP A 43 2.53 3.08 15.05
CA TRP A 43 3.71 2.26 14.80
C TRP A 43 4.02 2.15 13.29
N ILE A 44 3.02 1.88 12.46
CA ILE A 44 3.22 1.70 11.02
C ILE A 44 3.58 3.02 10.33
N GLU A 45 3.04 4.15 10.81
CA GLU A 45 3.44 5.49 10.38
C GLU A 45 4.92 5.75 10.67
N ASN A 46 5.37 5.51 11.91
CA ASN A 46 6.79 5.65 12.28
C ASN A 46 7.69 4.71 11.48
N LEU A 47 7.27 3.47 11.24
CA LEU A 47 8.02 2.53 10.43
C LEU A 47 8.15 3.04 8.99
N THR A 48 7.05 3.49 8.40
CA THR A 48 7.02 4.07 7.05
C THR A 48 7.97 5.27 6.95
N SER A 49 7.88 6.21 7.89
CA SER A 49 8.73 7.40 7.95
C SER A 49 10.22 7.06 8.10
N SER A 50 10.56 6.06 8.92
CA SER A 50 11.96 5.68 9.19
C SER A 50 12.59 4.75 8.15
N THR A 51 11.80 4.22 7.21
CA THR A 51 12.25 3.29 6.16
C THR A 51 12.07 3.91 4.77
N VAL A 52 10.95 3.64 4.09
CA VAL A 52 10.72 3.99 2.68
C VAL A 52 10.67 5.50 2.42
N PHE A 53 10.26 6.30 3.39
CA PHE A 53 10.33 7.77 3.26
C PHE A 53 11.77 8.26 3.47
N LYS A 54 12.45 7.76 4.50
CA LYS A 54 13.84 8.13 4.80
C LYS A 54 14.82 7.74 3.68
N SER A 55 14.59 6.61 3.01
CA SER A 55 15.41 6.20 1.85
C SER A 55 15.08 7.01 0.58
N GLY A 56 13.95 7.72 0.57
CA GLY A 56 13.42 8.38 -0.61
C GLY A 56 12.91 7.36 -1.65
N ALA A 57 12.40 6.22 -1.19
CA ALA A 57 11.72 5.23 -2.02
C ALA A 57 10.27 5.64 -2.33
N ALA A 58 9.59 6.28 -1.37
CA ALA A 58 8.24 6.81 -1.55
C ALA A 58 8.14 8.26 -1.05
N GLU A 59 7.25 9.03 -1.68
CA GLU A 59 6.92 10.40 -1.23
C GLU A 59 5.70 10.40 -0.30
N SER A 60 4.69 9.60 -0.65
CA SER A 60 3.44 9.54 0.10
C SER A 60 2.91 8.12 0.18
N CYS A 61 2.07 7.88 1.19
CA CYS A 61 1.40 6.61 1.40
C CYS A 61 -0.06 6.85 1.77
N SER A 62 -0.98 6.19 1.06
CA SER A 62 -2.38 6.13 1.46
C SER A 62 -2.74 4.78 2.06
N MET A 63 -3.33 4.78 3.24
CA MET A 63 -3.69 3.57 3.98
C MET A 63 -5.21 3.42 4.12
N TRP A 64 -5.68 2.24 3.74
CA TRP A 64 -7.08 1.88 3.59
C TRP A 64 -7.42 0.62 4.38
N LYS A 65 -8.70 0.49 4.74
CA LYS A 65 -9.28 -0.73 5.32
C LYS A 65 -10.45 -1.17 4.46
N PRO A 66 -10.74 -2.48 4.39
CA PRO A 66 -12.00 -2.94 3.84
C PRO A 66 -13.19 -2.28 4.54
N VAL A 67 -14.26 -2.04 3.78
CA VAL A 67 -15.51 -1.54 4.35
C VAL A 67 -16.13 -2.68 5.19
N PRO A 68 -16.45 -2.45 6.48
CA PRO A 68 -17.09 -3.47 7.31
C PRO A 68 -18.41 -3.97 6.69
N GLY A 69 -18.70 -5.27 6.83
CA GLY A 69 -19.93 -5.87 6.31
C GLY A 69 -19.97 -6.07 4.79
N GLN A 70 -18.86 -5.83 4.07
CA GLN A 70 -18.76 -6.12 2.65
C GLN A 70 -19.15 -7.57 2.31
N ASP A 71 -18.72 -8.55 3.10
CA ASP A 71 -19.05 -9.98 2.86
C ASP A 71 -20.56 -10.26 2.92
N GLU A 72 -21.30 -9.59 3.81
CA GLU A 72 -22.76 -9.72 3.87
C GLU A 72 -23.44 -9.06 2.67
N MET A 73 -22.84 -7.98 2.15
CA MET A 73 -23.35 -7.24 1.00
C MET A 73 -23.04 -7.98 -0.32
N THR A 74 -21.84 -8.55 -0.45
CA THR A 74 -21.43 -9.35 -1.62
C THR A 74 -22.12 -10.71 -1.64
N GLY A 75 -22.45 -11.30 -0.49
CA GLY A 75 -23.26 -12.52 -0.40
C GLY A 75 -24.69 -12.37 -0.93
N LYS A 76 -25.18 -11.13 -1.12
CA LYS A 76 -26.48 -10.82 -1.77
C LYS A 76 -26.34 -10.50 -3.25
N ALA A 77 -25.12 -10.49 -3.80
CA ALA A 77 -24.92 -10.26 -5.20
C ALA A 77 -25.50 -11.43 -6.03
N PRO A 78 -26.04 -11.17 -7.23
CA PRO A 78 -26.60 -12.22 -8.10
C PRO A 78 -25.56 -13.24 -8.60
N MET A 79 -24.28 -12.97 -8.39
CA MET A 79 -23.14 -13.76 -8.84
C MET A 79 -22.12 -13.87 -7.71
N ASP A 80 -21.42 -15.00 -7.66
CA ASP A 80 -20.31 -15.20 -6.73
C ASP A 80 -19.19 -14.21 -7.08
N LEU A 81 -18.95 -13.26 -6.18
CA LEU A 81 -17.92 -12.23 -6.34
C LEU A 81 -16.53 -12.73 -5.90
N GLY A 82 -16.43 -14.00 -5.47
CA GLY A 82 -15.17 -14.65 -5.13
C GLY A 82 -14.70 -14.32 -3.72
N THR A 83 -13.39 -14.15 -3.57
CA THR A 83 -12.72 -14.04 -2.26
C THR A 83 -13.13 -12.79 -1.49
N SER A 84 -13.39 -12.94 -0.19
CA SER A 84 -13.61 -11.83 0.76
C SER A 84 -12.48 -10.78 0.69
N PRO A 85 -12.79 -9.48 0.85
CA PRO A 85 -11.78 -8.41 0.87
C PRO A 85 -10.89 -8.45 2.13
N GLY A 86 -11.11 -9.40 3.04
CA GLY A 86 -10.38 -9.57 4.29
C GLY A 86 -11.14 -9.01 5.50
N GLY A 87 -10.65 -9.35 6.69
CA GLY A 87 -11.27 -8.95 7.96
C GLY A 87 -10.90 -7.53 8.42
N GLU A 88 -11.40 -7.14 9.59
CA GLU A 88 -11.20 -5.81 10.19
C GLU A 88 -9.74 -5.45 10.49
N ASN A 89 -8.85 -6.44 10.50
CA ASN A 89 -7.41 -6.28 10.70
C ASN A 89 -6.63 -6.13 9.40
N ARG A 90 -7.29 -6.21 8.23
CA ARG A 90 -6.69 -6.01 6.92
C ARG A 90 -6.50 -4.53 6.63
N TYR A 91 -5.31 -4.19 6.16
CA TYR A 91 -4.96 -2.88 5.64
C TYR A 91 -4.37 -3.02 4.24
N VAL A 92 -4.61 -2.01 3.41
CA VAL A 92 -3.92 -1.82 2.13
C VAL A 92 -3.22 -0.47 2.16
N GLN A 93 -1.94 -0.48 1.82
CA GLN A 93 -1.13 0.72 1.65
C GLN A 93 -0.79 0.90 0.18
N LEU A 94 -0.93 2.14 -0.29
CA LEU A 94 -0.57 2.57 -1.63
C LEU A 94 0.55 3.61 -1.52
N PHE A 95 1.76 3.23 -1.89
CA PHE A 95 2.95 4.08 -1.86
C PHE A 95 3.20 4.68 -3.24
N PHE A 96 3.32 6.00 -3.31
CA PHE A 96 3.60 6.72 -4.54
C PHE A 96 5.10 7.01 -4.68
N ILE A 97 5.65 6.68 -5.85
CA ILE A 97 7.09 6.54 -6.06
C ILE A 97 7.55 7.45 -7.20
N GLU A 98 8.56 8.29 -6.92
CA GLU A 98 9.15 9.23 -7.89
C GLU A 98 10.20 8.58 -8.82
N LYS A 99 10.67 7.38 -8.48
CA LYS A 99 11.71 6.61 -9.18
C LYS A 99 11.16 5.38 -9.88
N ASP A 100 11.98 4.75 -10.72
CA ASP A 100 11.61 3.43 -11.26
C ASP A 100 11.40 2.43 -10.09
N PRO A 101 10.25 1.73 -10.01
CA PRO A 101 9.99 0.79 -8.92
C PRO A 101 11.05 -0.30 -8.73
N ARG A 102 11.80 -0.64 -9.78
CA ARG A 102 12.90 -1.62 -9.72
C ARG A 102 14.10 -1.11 -8.94
N GLU A 103 14.33 0.20 -8.91
CA GLU A 103 15.47 0.80 -8.23
C GLU A 103 15.26 0.90 -6.72
N VAL A 104 14.00 0.91 -6.27
CA VAL A 104 13.62 1.11 -4.86
C VAL A 104 13.02 -0.16 -4.23
N TRP A 105 12.94 -1.27 -4.95
CA TRP A 105 12.28 -2.48 -4.47
C TRP A 105 12.94 -3.07 -3.22
N ASP A 106 14.27 -2.97 -3.12
CA ASP A 106 15.00 -3.43 -1.93
C ASP A 106 14.57 -2.68 -0.65
N ASP A 107 14.21 -1.39 -0.74
CA ASP A 107 13.68 -0.64 0.40
C ASP A 107 12.33 -1.19 0.88
N PHE A 108 11.48 -1.65 -0.05
CA PHE A 108 10.20 -2.31 0.28
C PHE A 108 10.40 -3.73 0.82
N ILE A 109 11.44 -4.44 0.39
CA ILE A 109 11.84 -5.71 0.99
C ILE A 109 12.25 -5.49 2.45
N GLU A 110 13.07 -4.48 2.75
CA GLU A 110 13.47 -4.16 4.12
C GLU A 110 12.29 -3.68 4.98
N TYR A 111 11.38 -2.88 4.40
CA TYR A 111 10.10 -2.54 5.04
C TYR A 111 9.29 -3.78 5.41
N GLY A 112 9.13 -4.71 4.47
CA GLY A 112 8.38 -5.94 4.70
C GLY A 112 9.03 -6.82 5.77
N LYS A 113 10.36 -6.97 5.75
CA LYS A 113 11.11 -7.68 6.81
C LYS A 113 10.91 -7.04 8.18
N ALA A 114 10.91 -5.71 8.27
CA ALA A 114 10.68 -5.00 9.52
C ALA A 114 9.25 -5.20 10.05
N VAL A 115 8.24 -5.25 9.16
CA VAL A 115 6.87 -5.61 9.53
C VAL A 115 6.80 -7.05 10.03
N ASP A 116 7.31 -8.02 9.26
CA ASP A 116 7.22 -9.45 9.59
C ASP A 116 8.06 -9.86 10.80
N SER A 117 9.14 -9.12 11.10
CA SER A 117 9.94 -9.32 12.32
C SER A 117 9.29 -8.70 13.55
N SER A 118 8.26 -7.87 13.37
CA SER A 118 7.46 -7.34 14.47
C SER A 118 6.44 -8.38 14.95
N ASP A 119 5.99 -8.23 16.19
CA ASP A 119 4.82 -8.96 16.71
C ASP A 119 3.49 -8.26 16.37
N LYS A 120 3.52 -7.21 15.54
CA LYS A 120 2.41 -6.25 15.37
C LYS A 120 1.59 -6.48 14.13
N ALA A 121 2.18 -7.06 13.09
CA ALA A 121 1.51 -7.33 11.84
C ALA A 121 2.30 -8.30 10.96
N LYS A 122 1.71 -8.68 9.83
CA LYS A 122 2.32 -9.51 8.79
C LYS A 122 2.04 -8.96 7.39
N ILE A 123 3.04 -8.98 6.52
CA ILE A 123 2.86 -8.73 5.09
C ILE A 123 2.18 -9.95 4.45
N LEU A 124 1.11 -9.69 3.71
CA LEU A 124 0.39 -10.72 2.96
C LEU A 124 0.64 -10.66 1.47
N PHE A 125 0.90 -9.45 0.98
CA PHE A 125 1.17 -9.19 -0.42
C PHE A 125 1.93 -7.87 -0.52
N ALA A 126 2.90 -7.81 -1.44
CA ALA A 126 3.54 -6.59 -1.85
C ALA A 126 3.84 -6.70 -3.34
N ALA A 127 3.46 -5.69 -4.12
CA ALA A 127 3.79 -5.64 -5.54
C ALA A 127 4.09 -4.21 -6.01
N PRO A 128 5.16 -4.04 -6.82
CA PRO A 128 5.41 -2.81 -7.54
C PRO A 128 4.60 -2.78 -8.85
N PHE A 129 4.16 -1.59 -9.23
CA PHE A 129 3.44 -1.30 -10.46
C PHE A 129 4.15 -0.17 -11.19
N PHE A 130 4.46 -0.39 -12.47
CA PHE A 130 4.91 0.68 -13.35
C PHE A 130 3.74 1.61 -13.67
N ALA A 131 4.02 2.90 -13.77
CA ALA A 131 3.05 3.83 -14.32
C ALA A 131 2.75 3.46 -15.79
N THR A 132 1.46 3.35 -16.11
CA THR A 132 0.99 3.14 -17.48
C THR A 132 1.34 4.36 -18.33
N VAL A 133 1.91 4.13 -19.51
CA VAL A 133 2.10 5.19 -20.50
C VAL A 133 0.87 5.25 -21.40
N VAL A 134 -0.06 6.13 -21.05
CA VAL A 134 -1.36 6.28 -21.72
C VAL A 134 -1.17 6.50 -23.23
N GLY A 135 -1.92 5.74 -24.03
CA GLY A 135 -1.86 5.80 -25.49
C GLY A 135 -0.74 4.97 -26.13
N THR A 136 -0.09 4.09 -25.36
CA THR A 136 0.94 3.17 -25.87
C THR A 136 0.72 1.75 -25.37
N ASP A 137 1.27 0.77 -26.10
CA ASP A 137 1.34 -0.64 -25.66
C ASP A 137 2.56 -0.90 -24.76
N ARG A 138 3.17 0.15 -24.21
CA ARG A 138 4.38 0.01 -23.41
C ARG A 138 4.11 -0.88 -22.20
N TYR A 139 4.97 -1.88 -22.04
CA TYR A 139 4.90 -2.96 -21.05
C TYR A 139 3.89 -4.07 -21.32
N ALA A 140 2.99 -3.94 -22.30
CA ALA A 140 1.99 -4.99 -22.59
C ALA A 140 2.64 -6.31 -23.03
N ASP A 141 3.80 -6.24 -23.68
CA ASP A 141 4.59 -7.38 -24.13
C ASP A 141 5.51 -7.99 -23.04
N GLN A 142 5.48 -7.44 -21.82
CA GLN A 142 6.36 -7.80 -20.72
C GLN A 142 5.64 -8.48 -19.53
N LEU A 143 4.33 -8.76 -19.65
CA LEU A 143 3.45 -9.32 -18.60
C LEU A 143 3.27 -10.85 -18.67
N TRP A 144 4.32 -11.59 -19.01
CA TRP A 144 4.30 -13.03 -19.30
C TRP A 144 3.88 -13.91 -18.11
#